data_AF-A0A958F970-F1
#
_entry.id   AF-A0A958F970-F1
#
_cell.length_a   1.000
_cell.length_b   1.000
_cell.length_c   1.000
_cell.angle_alpha   90.00
_cell.angle_beta   90.00
_cell.angle_gamma   90.00
#
_symmetry.space_group_name_H-M   'P 1'
#
loop_
_entity.id
_entity.type
_entity.pdbx_description
1 polymer ?
#
loop_
_entity_poly.entity_id
_entity_poly.type
_entity_poly.pdbx_seq_one_letter_code
_entity_poly.pdbx_strand_id
1 'polypeptide(L)'
;MAYLVAGLALCAFSARAGEAKLYYYQGKDYGSEAIFNPLTVITNGGFGILQISNRSNKFSDVDFRRGYKNVTYNLSHPFKAIEQLGWNNFLSREVIPTSVKFRNAQYYPNYYNHLIGGGFTYRALADWYRYHQFPQPRIWAFTSWFAYHFLN
;
A
#
# COMPACT_ATOMS: atom_id res chain seq x y z
N MET A 1 20.76 12.79 17.07
CA MET A 1 19.78 12.13 17.97
C MET A 1 18.85 13.22 18.47
N ALA A 2 17.54 13.03 18.36
CA ALA A 2 16.47 14.05 18.40
C ALA A 2 16.40 14.86 17.08
N TYR A 3 15.29 15.01 16.35
CA TYR A 3 13.87 14.89 16.65
C TYR A 3 13.14 14.38 15.39
N LEU A 4 12.24 13.40 15.52
CA LEU A 4 11.29 13.02 14.46
C LEU A 4 9.99 12.53 15.10
N VAL A 5 9.38 13.41 15.90
CA VAL A 5 8.00 13.27 16.38
C VAL A 5 7.38 14.68 16.38
N ALA A 6 6.82 15.08 15.25
CA ALA A 6 5.94 16.23 15.10
C ALA A 6 5.27 16.09 13.72
N GLY A 7 3.95 15.98 13.56
CA GLY A 7 2.89 15.84 14.54
C GLY A 7 1.67 15.26 13.82
N LEU A 8 1.01 14.32 14.48
CA LEU A 8 -0.41 14.05 14.28
C LEU A 8 -1.19 15.24 14.87
N ALA A 9 -1.08 16.40 14.22
CA ALA A 9 -1.98 17.51 14.48
C ALA A 9 -3.33 17.13 13.87
N LEU A 10 -4.22 16.64 14.74
CA LEU A 10 -5.66 16.55 14.53
C LEU A 10 -6.20 17.96 14.21
N CYS A 11 -6.03 18.41 12.97
CA CYS A 11 -6.80 19.54 12.46
C CYS A 11 -8.19 19.01 12.08
N ALA A 12 -9.09 19.11 13.05
CA ALA A 12 -10.53 19.02 12.88
C ALA A 12 -11.01 20.12 11.92
N PHE A 13 -10.82 19.91 10.62
CA PHE A 13 -11.70 20.47 9.61
C PHE A 13 -12.70 19.39 9.27
N SER A 14 -13.84 19.39 9.97
CA SER A 14 -15.05 18.70 9.53
C SER A 14 -15.57 19.44 8.30
N ALA A 15 -14.91 19.24 7.16
CA ALA A 15 -15.59 19.36 5.89
C ALA A 15 -16.66 18.27 5.93
N ARG A 16 -17.92 18.68 6.16
CA ARG A 16 -19.08 17.79 6.04
C ARG A 16 -18.95 17.16 4.67
N ALA A 17 -18.51 15.90 4.65
CA ALA A 17 -18.50 15.12 3.43
C ALA A 17 -19.97 14.99 3.07
N GLY A 18 -20.48 15.91 2.26
CA GLY A 18 -21.78 15.75 1.61
C GLY A 18 -21.81 14.35 1.00
N GLU A 19 -23.00 13.72 0.97
CA GLU A 19 -23.23 12.32 0.58
C GLU A 19 -22.53 11.94 -0.73
N ALA A 20 -21.22 11.72 -0.64
CA ALA A 20 -20.38 11.45 -1.77
C ALA A 20 -20.56 9.96 -2.03
N LYS A 21 -21.21 9.67 -3.16
CA LYS A 21 -21.52 8.33 -3.61
C LYS A 21 -20.39 7.36 -3.30
N LEU A 22 -20.73 6.29 -2.60
CA LEU A 22 -19.82 5.19 -2.34
C LEU A 22 -19.77 4.31 -3.59
N TYR A 23 -18.58 4.02 -4.09
CA TYR A 23 -18.39 3.26 -5.33
C TYR A 23 -17.92 1.83 -5.04
N TYR A 24 -17.02 1.65 -4.08
CA TYR A 24 -16.33 0.36 -3.86
C TYR A 24 -16.59 -0.30 -2.51
N TYR A 25 -17.12 0.44 -1.54
CA TYR A 25 -17.57 -0.11 -0.26
C TYR A 25 -18.94 0.48 0.08
N GLN A 26 -19.95 -0.37 0.27
CA GLN A 26 -21.34 0.03 0.45
C GLN A 26 -21.88 -0.26 1.86
N GLY A 27 -21.07 -0.94 2.70
CA GLY A 27 -21.47 -1.28 4.06
C GLY A 27 -22.32 -2.54 4.15
N LYS A 28 -22.16 -3.47 3.20
CA LYS A 28 -22.86 -4.76 3.25
C LYS A 28 -22.28 -5.64 4.37
N ASP A 29 -23.17 -6.37 5.02
CA ASP A 29 -22.86 -7.33 6.08
C ASP A 29 -22.59 -8.76 5.56
N TYR A 30 -22.49 -8.92 4.23
CA TYR A 30 -22.19 -10.20 3.58
C TYR A 30 -21.08 -10.09 2.52
N GLY A 31 -20.54 -11.24 2.11
CA GLY A 31 -19.49 -11.32 1.09
C GLY A 31 -18.15 -10.74 1.54
N SER A 32 -17.34 -10.27 0.59
CA SER A 32 -16.03 -9.67 0.88
C SER A 32 -16.12 -8.35 1.64
N GLU A 33 -17.22 -7.59 1.49
CA GLU A 33 -17.43 -6.33 2.22
C GLU A 33 -17.57 -6.54 3.73
N ALA A 34 -18.16 -7.66 4.17
CA ALA A 34 -18.37 -7.97 5.59
C ALA A 34 -17.06 -8.05 6.40
N ILE A 35 -15.98 -8.46 5.74
CA ILE A 35 -14.65 -8.58 6.34
C ILE A 35 -13.69 -7.46 5.91
N PHE A 36 -14.17 -6.53 5.07
CA PHE A 36 -13.35 -5.43 4.57
C PHE A 36 -13.27 -4.32 5.60
N ASN A 37 -12.07 -4.07 6.11
CA ASN A 37 -11.75 -2.92 6.96
C ASN A 37 -10.25 -2.62 6.88
N PRO A 38 -9.78 -1.46 7.37
CA PRO A 38 -8.38 -1.09 7.30
C PRO A 38 -7.43 -2.11 7.92
N LEU A 39 -7.82 -2.71 9.05
CA LEU A 39 -6.98 -3.70 9.74
C LEU A 39 -6.82 -4.96 8.88
N THR A 40 -7.91 -5.48 8.30
CA THR A 40 -7.84 -6.67 7.45
C THR A 40 -7.08 -6.42 6.15
N VAL A 41 -7.17 -5.21 5.58
CA VAL A 41 -6.35 -4.82 4.42
C VAL A 41 -4.85 -4.80 4.79
N ILE A 42 -4.50 -4.20 5.93
CA ILE A 42 -3.10 -4.11 6.39
C ILE A 42 -2.54 -5.50 6.70
N THR A 43 -3.27 -6.35 7.42
CA THR A 43 -2.76 -7.66 7.83
C THR A 43 -2.75 -8.65 6.67
N ASN A 44 -3.86 -8.83 5.95
CA ASN A 44 -3.92 -9.80 4.87
C ASN A 44 -3.06 -9.37 3.67
N GLY A 45 -3.08 -8.08 3.34
CA GLY A 45 -2.26 -7.54 2.27
C GLY A 45 -0.79 -7.46 2.65
N GLY A 46 -0.48 -6.92 3.83
CA GLY A 46 0.90 -6.66 4.26
C GLY A 46 1.71 -7.93 4.42
N PHE A 47 1.07 -9.01 4.90
CA PHE A 47 1.72 -10.31 5.04
C PHE A 47 1.41 -11.27 3.87
N GLY A 48 0.89 -10.77 2.75
CA GLY A 48 0.55 -11.59 1.58
C GLY A 48 1.72 -12.38 1.03
N ILE A 49 2.95 -11.89 1.19
CA ILE A 49 4.17 -12.58 0.75
C ILE A 49 4.40 -13.92 1.47
N LEU A 50 3.87 -14.09 2.69
CA LEU A 50 3.93 -15.33 3.46
C LEU A 50 3.00 -16.42 2.92
N GLN A 51 2.10 -16.07 1.99
CA GLN A 51 1.16 -17.01 1.36
C GLN A 51 1.76 -17.65 0.10
N ILE A 52 2.93 -17.21 -0.38
CA ILE A 52 3.56 -17.78 -1.58
C ILE A 52 4.28 -19.09 -1.21
N SER A 53 3.89 -20.19 -1.86
CA SER A 53 4.33 -21.56 -1.54
C SER A 53 5.83 -21.82 -1.66
N ASN A 54 6.58 -20.97 -2.38
CA ASN A 54 8.02 -21.09 -2.53
C ASN A 54 8.82 -20.26 -1.50
N ARG A 55 8.16 -19.73 -0.46
CA ARG A 55 8.78 -18.99 0.65
C ARG A 55 8.34 -19.58 1.98
N SER A 56 9.12 -19.32 3.04
CA SER A 56 8.68 -19.67 4.39
C SER A 56 7.48 -18.82 4.78
N ASN A 57 6.46 -19.46 5.35
CA ASN A 57 5.30 -18.81 5.95
C ASN A 57 5.47 -18.57 7.46
N LYS A 58 6.65 -18.88 8.02
CA LYS A 58 6.94 -18.68 9.45
C LYS A 58 7.39 -17.25 9.68
N PHE A 59 6.73 -16.56 10.61
CA PHE A 59 7.12 -15.21 11.02
C PHE A 59 8.56 -15.11 11.54
N SER A 60 9.07 -16.17 12.19
CA SER A 60 10.44 -16.24 12.70
C SER A 60 11.50 -16.17 11.61
N ASP A 61 11.16 -16.55 10.38
CA ASP A 61 12.11 -16.66 9.27
C ASP A 61 12.21 -15.33 8.50
N VAL A 62 11.37 -14.35 8.84
CA VAL A 62 11.32 -13.03 8.19
C VAL A 62 12.21 -12.05 8.96
N ASP A 63 13.26 -11.56 8.31
CA ASP A 63 14.10 -10.48 8.85
C ASP A 63 13.43 -9.10 8.66
N PHE A 64 12.40 -8.83 9.47
CA PHE A 64 11.65 -7.58 9.44
C PHE A 64 12.55 -6.35 9.64
N ARG A 65 13.63 -6.49 10.42
CA ARG A 65 14.56 -5.40 10.69
C ARG A 65 15.32 -5.00 9.44
N ARG A 66 15.81 -5.98 8.67
CA ARG A 66 16.46 -5.72 7.39
C ARG A 66 15.47 -5.18 6.37
N GLY A 67 14.27 -5.75 6.30
CA GLY A 67 13.19 -5.24 5.44
C GLY A 67 12.90 -3.76 5.68
N TYR A 68 12.63 -3.40 6.94
CA TYR A 68 12.39 -2.02 7.37
C TYR A 68 13.51 -1.06 6.98
N LYS A 69 14.77 -1.46 7.22
CA LYS A 69 15.94 -0.64 6.85
C LYS A 69 16.04 -0.43 5.34
N ASN A 70 15.84 -1.49 4.56
CA ASN A 70 15.91 -1.42 3.10
C ASN A 70 14.81 -0.52 2.52
N VAL A 71 13.56 -0.73 2.94
CA VAL A 71 12.43 0.09 2.47
C VAL A 71 12.64 1.56 2.85
N THR A 72 13.02 1.83 4.11
CA THR A 72 13.26 3.19 4.58
C THR A 72 14.43 3.86 3.86
N TYR A 73 15.52 3.12 3.59
CA TYR A 73 16.65 3.62 2.81
C TYR A 73 16.22 3.96 1.38
N ASN A 74 15.50 3.06 0.70
CA ASN A 74 15.05 3.28 -0.67
C ASN A 74 14.08 4.47 -0.78
N LEU A 75 13.17 4.64 0.19
CA LEU A 75 12.25 5.78 0.24
C LEU A 75 12.96 7.11 0.51
N SER A 76 13.99 7.11 1.37
CA SER A 76 14.76 8.32 1.70
C SER A 76 15.81 8.69 0.66
N HIS A 77 16.28 7.72 -0.13
CA HIS A 77 17.34 7.90 -1.14
C HIS A 77 16.96 7.28 -2.50
N PRO A 78 15.82 7.66 -3.10
CA PRO A 78 15.28 6.97 -4.28
C PRO A 78 16.22 7.03 -5.48
N PHE A 79 16.86 8.17 -5.74
CA PHE A 79 17.80 8.32 -6.86
C PHE A 79 19.04 7.44 -6.70
N LYS A 80 19.61 7.36 -5.49
CA LYS A 80 20.76 6.48 -5.21
C LYS A 80 20.38 5.01 -5.39
N ALA A 81 19.18 4.62 -4.96
CA ALA A 81 18.68 3.25 -5.14
C ALA A 81 18.52 2.92 -6.64
N ILE A 82 18.00 3.84 -7.44
CA ILE A 82 17.88 3.68 -8.90
C ILE A 82 19.25 3.63 -9.57
N GLU A 83 20.21 4.47 -9.16
CA GLU A 83 21.58 4.47 -9.68
C GLU A 83 22.28 3.13 -9.44
N GLN A 84 22.11 2.54 -8.25
CA GLN A 84 22.65 1.22 -7.92
C GLN A 84 22.06 0.10 -8.80
N LEU A 85 20.79 0.20 -9.18
CA LEU A 85 20.14 -0.73 -10.13
C LEU A 85 20.55 -0.44 -11.59
N GLY A 86 20.83 0.82 -11.89
CA GLY A 86 21.01 1.39 -13.23
C GLY A 86 19.70 1.90 -13.82
N TRP A 87 19.68 3.17 -14.25
CA TRP A 87 18.48 3.84 -14.81
C TRP A 87 17.82 3.06 -15.96
N ASN A 88 18.60 2.50 -16.88
CA ASN A 88 18.06 1.73 -17.99
C ASN A 88 17.38 0.44 -17.50
N ASN A 89 17.96 -0.23 -16.50
CA ASN A 89 17.35 -1.43 -15.91
C ASN A 89 16.07 -1.07 -15.16
N PHE A 90 16.07 0.02 -14.40
CA PHE A 90 14.89 0.51 -13.72
C PHE A 90 13.75 0.81 -14.71
N LEU A 91 14.01 1.65 -15.73
CA LEU A 91 12.98 2.03 -16.69
C LEU A 91 12.46 0.83 -17.49
N SER A 92 13.35 -0.02 -18.00
CA SER A 92 12.95 -1.16 -18.84
C SER A 92 12.19 -2.25 -18.06
N ARG A 93 12.48 -2.42 -16.77
CA ARG A 93 11.86 -3.45 -15.94
C ARG A 93 10.64 -2.97 -15.20
N GLU A 94 10.70 -1.78 -14.58
CA GLU A 94 9.72 -1.33 -13.59
C GLU A 94 8.64 -0.41 -14.18
N VAL A 95 8.93 0.26 -15.30
CA VAL A 95 8.08 1.34 -15.84
C VAL A 95 7.62 1.03 -17.28
N ILE A 96 8.55 0.87 -18.20
CA ILE A 96 8.25 0.76 -19.62
C ILE A 96 8.04 -0.72 -19.97
N PRO A 97 6.96 -1.08 -20.69
CA PRO A 97 6.67 -2.46 -21.08
C PRO A 97 7.59 -2.93 -22.22
N THR A 98 8.89 -3.06 -21.94
CA THR A 98 9.92 -3.40 -22.95
C THR A 98 10.08 -4.90 -23.16
N SER A 99 9.50 -5.74 -22.30
CA SER A 99 9.63 -7.20 -22.37
C SER A 99 8.41 -7.94 -21.84
N VAL A 100 8.09 -9.09 -22.43
CA VAL A 100 7.10 -10.04 -21.89
C VAL A 100 7.74 -11.18 -21.11
N LYS A 101 9.08 -11.22 -21.03
CA LYS A 101 9.78 -12.24 -20.24
C LYS A 101 9.62 -11.91 -18.76
N PHE A 102 9.05 -12.82 -17.98
CA PHE A 102 8.78 -12.65 -16.54
C PHE A 102 9.94 -12.04 -15.73
N ARG A 103 11.19 -12.39 -16.05
CA ARG A 103 12.39 -11.87 -15.38
C ARG A 103 12.60 -10.34 -15.54
N ASN A 104 12.04 -9.73 -16.58
CA ASN A 104 12.15 -8.30 -16.90
C ASN A 104 10.77 -7.62 -17.02
N ALA A 105 9.70 -8.24 -16.51
CA ALA A 105 8.33 -7.76 -16.65
C ALA A 105 7.75 -7.23 -15.34
N GLN A 106 8.57 -6.62 -14.48
CA GLN A 106 8.17 -6.07 -13.17
C GLN A 106 7.15 -4.91 -13.32
N TYR A 107 7.12 -4.22 -14.45
CA TYR A 107 6.10 -3.21 -14.79
C TYR A 107 4.70 -3.81 -14.77
N TYR A 108 4.56 -5.11 -15.07
CA TYR A 108 3.25 -5.77 -15.12
C TYR A 108 2.59 -5.81 -13.75
N PRO A 109 3.18 -6.40 -12.68
CA PRO A 109 2.63 -6.28 -11.34
C PRO A 109 2.58 -4.84 -10.84
N ASN A 110 3.52 -3.95 -11.21
CA ASN A 110 3.43 -2.53 -10.86
C ASN A 110 2.16 -1.86 -11.39
N TYR A 111 1.74 -2.20 -12.61
CA TYR A 111 0.55 -1.61 -13.23
C TYR A 111 -0.73 -2.27 -12.73
N TYR A 112 -0.82 -3.59 -12.83
CA TYR A 112 -2.06 -4.30 -12.52
C TYR A 112 -2.30 -4.42 -11.02
N ASN A 113 -1.28 -4.81 -10.25
CA ASN A 113 -1.44 -5.02 -8.82
C ASN A 113 -1.28 -3.70 -8.04
N HIS A 114 -0.14 -3.02 -8.20
CA HIS A 114 0.17 -1.87 -7.35
C HIS A 114 -0.57 -0.59 -7.76
N LEU A 115 -0.69 -0.28 -9.05
CA LEU A 115 -1.38 0.94 -9.50
C LEU A 115 -2.90 0.74 -9.56
N ILE A 116 -3.40 -0.20 -10.37
CA ILE A 116 -4.84 -0.40 -10.57
C ILE A 116 -5.46 -1.06 -9.33
N GLY A 117 -4.93 -2.21 -8.91
CA GLY A 117 -5.40 -2.91 -7.71
C GLY A 117 -5.24 -2.08 -6.43
N GLY A 118 -4.09 -1.41 -6.27
CA GLY A 118 -3.86 -0.48 -5.17
C GLY A 118 -4.81 0.72 -5.21
N GLY A 119 -5.10 1.26 -6.40
CA GLY A 119 -6.08 2.32 -6.59
C GLY A 119 -7.50 1.93 -6.17
N PHE A 120 -7.95 0.72 -6.54
CA PHE A 120 -9.23 0.18 -6.06
C PHE A 120 -9.25 0.02 -4.54
N THR A 121 -8.17 -0.52 -3.96
CA THR A 121 -8.03 -0.70 -2.51
C THR A 121 -8.08 0.64 -1.78
N TYR A 122 -7.33 1.65 -2.25
CA TYR A 122 -7.37 3.01 -1.73
C TYR A 122 -8.78 3.60 -1.79
N ARG A 123 -9.47 3.45 -2.94
CA ARG A 123 -10.81 4.00 -3.10
C ARG A 123 -11.83 3.31 -2.19
N ALA A 124 -11.74 1.99 -2.02
CA ALA A 124 -12.56 1.21 -1.12
C ALA A 124 -12.32 1.59 0.35
N LEU A 125 -11.06 1.77 0.77
CA LEU A 125 -10.71 2.28 2.10
C LEU A 125 -11.30 3.69 2.32
N ALA A 126 -11.21 4.57 1.32
CA ALA A 126 -11.79 5.90 1.43
C ALA A 126 -13.32 5.89 1.52
N ASP A 127 -14.00 4.91 0.91
CA ASP A 127 -15.43 4.68 1.11
C ASP A 127 -15.74 4.09 2.49
N TRP A 128 -14.93 3.14 2.97
CA TRP A 128 -15.06 2.55 4.31
C TRP A 128 -14.95 3.62 5.41
N TYR A 129 -13.91 4.45 5.36
CA TYR A 129 -13.73 5.54 6.32
C TYR A 129 -14.85 6.58 6.24
N ARG A 130 -15.37 6.87 5.04
CA ARG A 130 -16.51 7.78 4.89
C ARG A 130 -17.79 7.20 5.47
N TYR A 131 -18.09 5.94 5.17
CA TYR A 131 -19.25 5.21 5.70
C TYR A 131 -19.24 5.21 7.23
N HIS A 132 -18.08 4.99 7.84
CA HIS A 132 -17.88 5.03 9.29
C HIS A 132 -17.63 6.44 9.85
N GLN A 133 -17.86 7.48 9.06
CA GLN A 133 -17.81 8.90 9.48
C GLN A 133 -16.46 9.35 10.06
N PHE A 134 -15.34 8.76 9.63
CA PHE A 134 -14.01 9.23 10.01
C PHE A 134 -13.71 10.59 9.37
N PRO A 135 -13.07 11.53 10.10
CA PRO A 135 -12.65 12.79 9.53
C PRO A 135 -11.56 12.55 8.48
N GLN A 136 -11.54 13.31 7.39
CA GLN A 136 -10.52 13.21 6.34
C GLN A 136 -10.33 11.76 5.80
N PRO A 137 -11.38 11.11 5.27
CA PRO A 137 -11.35 9.68 4.92
C PRO A 137 -10.28 9.32 3.87
N ARG A 138 -9.88 10.29 3.02
CA ARG A 138 -8.80 10.10 2.04
C ARG A 138 -7.42 9.99 2.69
N ILE A 139 -7.16 10.75 3.75
CA ILE A 139 -5.88 10.70 4.48
C ILE A 139 -5.75 9.37 5.22
N TRP A 140 -6.82 8.93 5.89
CA TRP A 140 -6.85 7.62 6.54
C TRP A 140 -6.72 6.47 5.55
N ALA A 141 -7.40 6.57 4.40
CA ALA A 141 -7.26 5.60 3.32
C ALA A 141 -5.83 5.52 2.80
N PHE A 142 -5.20 6.67 2.53
CA PHE A 142 -3.80 6.74 2.12
C PHE A 142 -2.88 6.12 3.18
N THR A 143 -3.08 6.44 4.45
CA THR A 143 -2.26 5.91 5.55
C THR A 143 -2.37 4.39 5.67
N SER A 144 -3.59 3.86 5.55
CA SER A 144 -3.84 2.41 5.63
C SER A 144 -3.28 1.68 4.42
N TRP A 145 -3.48 2.25 3.23
CA TRP A 145 -2.93 1.75 1.97
C TRP A 145 -1.39 1.76 1.98
N PHE A 146 -0.78 2.83 2.49
CA PHE A 146 0.66 2.93 2.65
C PHE A 146 1.19 1.91 3.65
N ALA A 147 0.54 1.76 4.81
CA ALA A 147 0.93 0.77 5.82
C ALA A 147 0.89 -0.66 5.27
N TYR A 148 -0.14 -0.98 4.50
CA TYR A 148 -0.24 -2.23 3.75
C TYR A 148 0.99 -2.45 2.83
N HIS A 149 1.32 -1.49 1.97
CA HIS A 149 2.46 -1.62 1.05
C HIS A 149 3.82 -1.60 1.74
N PHE A 150 3.94 -0.91 2.87
CA PHE A 150 5.18 -0.83 3.62
C PHE A 150 5.56 -2.18 4.28
N LEU A 151 4.55 -3.00 4.61
CA LEU A 151 4.76 -4.32 5.22
C LEU A 151 4.99 -5.45 4.20
N ASN A 152 4.61 -5.24 2.93
CA ASN A 152 4.69 -6.22 1.85
C ASN A 152 6.10 -6.34 1.26
#